data_AF-A0A376TT84-F1
#
_entry.id   AF-A0A376TT84-F1
#
_cell.length_a   1.000
_cell.length_b   1.000
_cell.length_c   1.000
_cell.angle_alpha   90.00
_cell.angle_beta   90.00
_cell.angle_gamma   90.00
#
_symmetry.space_group_name_H-M   'P 1'
#
loop_
_entity.id
_entity.type
_entity.pdbx_description
1 polymer ?
#
loop_
_entity_poly.entity_id
_entity_poly.type
_entity_poly.pdbx_seq_one_letter_code
_entity_poly.pdbx_strand_id
1 'polypeptide(L)' 'MLEYARHKRKLRLGALKGNAFTLVLREVSNRDDVEQRLIDICVKGVPNYFGAQRFGIGGSNLQGAQRWAQTQYSGARSQ' A
#
# COMPACT_ATOMS: atom_id res chain seq x y z
N MET A 1 6.00 23.63 -14.66
CA MET A 1 5.18 24.06 -13.49
C MET A 1 3.72 23.96 -13.92
N LEU A 2 2.87 23.27 -13.17
CA LEU A 2 1.45 23.10 -13.53
C LEU A 2 0.53 24.09 -12.82
N GLU A 3 0.72 24.31 -11.52
CA GLU A 3 -0.02 25.29 -10.71
C GLU A 3 0.77 25.61 -9.43
N TYR A 4 0.51 26.78 -8.83
CA TYR A 4 0.97 27.13 -7.48
C TYR A 4 0.04 28.13 -6.79
N ALA A 5 -0.12 27.99 -5.48
CA ALA A 5 -0.87 28.92 -4.64
C ALA A 5 -0.30 28.96 -3.21
N ARG A 6 -0.53 30.06 -2.48
CA ARG A 6 -0.17 30.16 -1.06
C ARG A 6 -1.15 29.37 -0.21
N HIS A 7 -0.64 28.63 0.78
CA HIS A 7 -1.44 27.92 1.77
C HIS A 7 -0.93 28.20 3.18
N LYS A 8 -1.83 28.44 4.15
CA LYS A 8 -1.45 28.86 5.52
C LYS A 8 -0.81 27.74 6.35
N ARG A 9 -1.07 26.47 6.02
CA ARG A 9 -0.58 25.30 6.75
C ARG A 9 0.38 24.47 5.90
N LYS A 10 1.41 23.89 6.54
CA LYS A 10 2.34 22.95 5.90
C LYS A 10 1.61 21.64 5.52
N LEU A 11 1.86 21.15 4.31
CA LEU A 11 1.42 19.82 3.90
C LEU A 11 2.22 18.75 4.67
N ARG A 12 1.51 17.87 5.38
CA ARG A 12 2.10 16.78 6.17
C ARG A 12 2.00 15.45 5.43
N LEU A 13 2.89 14.52 5.77
CA LEU A 13 2.78 13.13 5.28
C LEU A 13 1.43 12.54 5.70
N GLY A 14 0.72 11.91 4.76
CA GLY A 14 -0.59 11.31 4.99
C GLY A 14 -1.77 12.29 4.97
N ALA A 15 -1.55 13.59 4.70
CA ALA A 15 -2.62 14.59 4.65
C ALA A 15 -3.40 14.62 3.31
N LEU A 16 -3.09 13.72 2.37
CA LEU A 16 -3.79 13.62 1.10
C LEU A 16 -5.13 12.90 1.29
N LYS A 17 -6.19 13.37 0.63
CA LYS A 17 -7.49 12.70 0.62
C LYS A 17 -7.44 11.34 -0.08
N GLY A 18 -6.63 11.22 -1.13
CA GLY A 18 -6.50 10.02 -1.94
C GLY A 18 -5.65 10.29 -3.18
N ASN A 19 -5.55 9.28 -4.06
CA ASN A 19 -4.84 9.36 -5.33
C ASN A 19 -5.75 8.88 -6.46
N ALA A 20 -5.68 9.55 -7.61
CA ALA A 20 -6.32 9.09 -8.84
C ALA A 20 -5.30 8.32 -9.68
N PHE A 21 -5.70 7.17 -10.21
CA PHE A 21 -4.82 6.29 -10.99
C PHE A 21 -5.35 6.12 -12.41
N THR A 22 -4.44 6.23 -13.38
CA THR A 22 -4.65 5.79 -14.77
C THR A 22 -3.56 4.76 -15.07
N LEU A 23 -3.97 3.50 -15.26
CA LEU A 23 -3.06 2.38 -15.43
C LEU A 23 -3.28 1.73 -16.81
N VAL A 24 -2.19 1.26 -17.42
CA VAL A 24 -2.23 0.46 -18.65
C VAL A 24 -1.66 -0.91 -18.36
N LEU A 25 -2.52 -1.93 -18.39
CA LEU A 25 -2.09 -3.32 -18.32
C LEU A 25 -1.60 -3.76 -19.70
N ARG A 26 -0.40 -4.34 -19.76
CA ARG A 26 0.23 -4.84 -20.99
C ARG A 26 0.22 -6.37 -20.96
N GLU A 27 0.28 -6.98 -22.14
CA GLU A 27 0.42 -8.44 -22.29
C GLU A 27 -0.68 -9.23 -21.55
N VAL A 28 -1.92 -8.74 -21.63
CA VAL A 28 -3.07 -9.42 -21.02
C VAL A 28 -3.33 -10.74 -21.75
N SER A 29 -3.14 -11.86 -21.06
CA SER A 29 -3.27 -13.20 -21.62
C SER A 29 -4.72 -13.65 -21.83
N ASN A 30 -5.64 -13.21 -20.96
CA ASN A 30 -7.07 -13.48 -21.07
C ASN A 30 -7.87 -12.20 -20.82
N ARG A 31 -8.38 -11.61 -21.90
CA ARG A 31 -9.12 -10.35 -21.84
C ARG A 31 -10.50 -10.51 -21.18
N ASP A 32 -11.19 -11.61 -21.44
CA ASP A 32 -12.57 -11.83 -20.97
C ASP A 32 -12.59 -12.04 -19.44
N ASP A 33 -11.60 -12.74 -18.89
CA ASP A 33 -11.44 -12.87 -17.43
C ASP A 33 -11.19 -11.51 -16.75
N VAL A 34 -10.35 -10.66 -17.35
CA VAL A 34 -10.09 -9.31 -16.82
C VAL A 34 -11.34 -8.45 -16.87
N GLU A 35 -12.07 -8.46 -17.98
CA GLU A 35 -13.32 -7.69 -18.13
C GLU A 35 -14.35 -8.12 -17.06
N GLN A 36 -14.55 -9.43 -16.90
CA GLN A 36 -15.49 -9.95 -15.91
C GLN A 36 -15.10 -9.55 -14.48
N ARG A 37 -13.80 -9.57 -14.15
CA ARG A 37 -13.30 -9.12 -12.85
C ARG A 37 -13.49 -7.62 -12.64
N LEU A 38 -13.32 -6.79 -13.67
CA LEU A 38 -13.55 -5.35 -13.56
C LEU A 38 -15.02 -5.06 -13.24
N ILE A 39 -15.95 -5.77 -13.89
CA ILE A 39 -17.39 -5.69 -13.60
C ILE A 39 -17.66 -6.07 -12.13
N ASP A 40 -17.07 -7.18 -11.67
CA ASP A 40 -17.22 -7.62 -10.28
C ASP A 40 -16.63 -6.62 -9.27
N ILE A 41 -15.48 -6.02 -9.57
CA ILE A 41 -14.83 -5.02 -8.71
C ILE A 41 -15.71 -3.77 -8.55
N CYS A 42 -16.41 -3.35 -9.60
CA CYS A 42 -17.35 -2.23 -9.52
C CYS A 42 -18.48 -2.47 -8.50
N VAL A 43 -18.92 -3.72 -8.33
CA VAL A 43 -20.04 -4.08 -7.44
C VAL A 43 -19.55 -4.46 -6.04
N LYS A 44 -18.46 -5.24 -5.95
CA LYS A 44 -17.99 -5.90 -4.73
C LYS A 44 -16.76 -5.22 -4.13
N GLY A 45 -16.11 -4.33 -4.87
CA GLY A 45 -14.82 -3.76 -4.50
C GLY A 45 -13.69 -4.79 -4.52
N VAL A 46 -12.61 -4.45 -3.83
CA VAL A 46 -11.46 -5.34 -3.59
C VAL A 46 -11.06 -5.29 -2.12
N PRO A 47 -10.41 -6.34 -1.57
CA PRO A 47 -9.81 -6.25 -0.25
C PRO A 47 -8.80 -5.10 -0.17
N ASN A 48 -8.89 -4.28 0.88
CA ASN A 48 -8.00 -3.15 1.11
C ASN A 48 -6.67 -3.60 1.76
N TYR A 49 -5.90 -4.40 1.02
CA TYR A 49 -4.62 -4.92 1.52
C TYR A 49 -3.51 -3.86 1.49
N PHE A 50 -2.60 -3.98 2.45
CA PHE A 50 -1.28 -3.35 2.31
C PHE A 50 -0.51 -4.05 1.20
N GLY A 51 -0.22 -3.34 0.11
CA GLY A 51 0.59 -3.87 -0.99
C GLY A 51 2.02 -4.23 -0.53
N ALA A 52 2.69 -5.10 -1.30
CA ALA A 52 4.02 -5.64 -0.96
C ALA A 52 5.06 -4.56 -0.60
N GLN A 53 4.98 -3.37 -1.24
CA GLN A 53 5.81 -2.21 -0.93
C GLN A 53 5.81 -1.84 0.56
N ARG A 54 4.70 -2.05 1.27
CA ARG A 54 4.59 -1.75 2.71
C ARG A 54 5.58 -2.55 3.55
N PHE A 55 5.94 -3.75 3.12
CA PHE A 55 6.76 -4.69 3.87
C PHE A 55 8.25 -4.62 3.52
N GLY A 56 8.67 -3.66 2.69
CA GLY A 56 10.07 -3.48 2.28
C GLY A 56 10.50 -4.46 1.17
N ILE A 57 11.65 -4.18 0.55
CA ILE A 57 12.22 -5.04 -0.50
C ILE A 57 12.48 -6.42 0.11
N GLY A 58 11.93 -7.48 -0.51
CA GLY A 58 12.04 -8.84 -0.01
C GLY A 58 11.41 -9.08 1.37
N GLY A 59 10.53 -8.19 1.85
CA GLY A 59 9.89 -8.32 3.17
C GLY A 59 10.76 -7.88 4.35
N SER A 60 11.84 -7.12 4.10
CA SER A 60 12.83 -6.74 5.12
C SER A 60 12.23 -5.99 6.31
N ASN A 61 11.22 -5.13 6.10
CA ASN A 61 10.58 -4.39 7.20
C ASN A 61 9.82 -5.35 8.13
N LEU A 62 9.10 -6.31 7.55
CA LEU A 62 8.33 -7.29 8.31
C LEU A 62 9.27 -8.21 9.12
N GLN A 63 10.31 -8.74 8.49
CA GLN A 63 11.31 -9.58 9.15
C GLN A 63 12.08 -8.82 10.25
N GLY A 64 12.40 -7.55 10.00
CA GLY A 64 13.01 -6.66 10.99
C GLY A 64 12.11 -6.47 12.21
N ALA A 65 10.83 -6.19 11.98
CA ALA A 65 9.85 -6.04 13.06
C ALA A 65 9.67 -7.33 13.87
N GLN A 66 9.65 -8.50 13.22
CA GLN A 66 9.57 -9.79 13.90
C GLN A 66 10.78 -10.05 14.79
N ARG A 67 12.00 -9.85 14.26
CA ARG A 67 13.25 -10.00 15.05
C ARG A 67 13.27 -9.05 16.24
N TRP A 68 12.92 -7.78 16.01
CA TRP A 68 12.89 -6.77 17.07
C TRP A 68 11.90 -7.13 18.19
N ALA A 69 10.70 -7.58 17.82
CA ALA A 69 9.72 -8.04 18.80
C ALA A 69 10.28 -9.20 19.64
N GLN A 70 10.87 -10.22 19.02
CA GLN A 70 11.43 -11.38 19.73
C GLN A 70 12.55 -10.99 20.71
N THR A 71 13.42 -10.04 20.34
CA THR A 71 14.48 -9.54 21.24
C THR A 71 13.93 -8.76 22.44
N GLN A 72 12.83 -8.04 22.28
CA GLN A 72 12.19 -7.29 23.36
C GLN A 72 11.49 -8.23 24.37
N TYR A 73 10.84 -9.28 23.88
CA TYR A 73 10.14 -10.26 24.73
C TYR A 73 11.10 -11.18 25.52
N SER A 74 12.33 -11.38 25.04
CA SER A 74 13.34 -12.19 25.74
C SER A 74 14.08 -11.40 26.84
N GLY A 75 14.14 -10.08 26.76
CA GLY A 75 14.66 -9.22 27.84
C GLY A 75 13.66 -8.96 28.99
N ALA A 76 12.37 -9.15 28.75
CA ALA A 76 11.30 -8.89 29.72
C ALA A 76 10.93 -10.08 30.63
N ARG A 77 11.55 -11.26 30.46
CA ARG A 77 11.33 -12.47 31.28
C ARG A 77 12.44 -12.75 32.31
N SER A 78 13.39 -11.83 32.45
CA SER A 78 14.54 -11.97 33.36
C SER A 78 14.46 -11.00 34.55
N GLN A 79 13.26 -10.77 35.08
CA GLN A 79 13.01 -10.20 36.42
C GLN A 79 11.94 -11.01 37.12
#